data_AF-D4DIC9-F1
#
_entry.id   AF-D4DIC9-F1
#
_cell.length_a   1.000
_cell.length_b   1.000
_cell.length_c   1.000
_cell.angle_alpha   90.00
_cell.angle_beta   90.00
_cell.angle_gamma   90.00
#
_symmetry.space_group_name_H-M   'P 1'
#
loop_
_entity.id
_entity.type
_entity.pdbx_description
1 polymer ?
#
loop_
_entity_poly.entity_id
_entity_poly.type
_entity_poly.pdbx_seq_one_letter_code
_entity_poly.pdbx_strand_id
1 'polypeptide(L)'
;MVYHAVQETSSEATPEELAAMDDRITSLKEQLESVKVQEKTLKAELAVLNSRVSSTELLSQIGQLELRKDTLNDQLAHLCKETATDRIVTEEESNRVQKDWATWKKHASLRKLACRELWLKCTEVLPDNVKSREELWESFGMEGEL
;
A
#
# COMPACT_ATOMS: atom_id res chain seq x y z
N MET A 1 22.00 -3.90 -77.34
CA MET A 1 23.18 -3.01 -77.26
C MET A 1 23.32 -2.58 -75.82
N VAL A 2 24.50 -2.72 -75.22
CA VAL A 2 24.77 -2.31 -73.85
C VAL A 2 25.58 -1.02 -73.92
N TYR A 3 25.01 0.08 -73.41
CA TYR A 3 25.70 1.34 -73.30
C TYR A 3 26.45 1.38 -71.98
N HIS A 4 27.73 1.75 -72.02
CA HIS A 4 28.51 2.09 -70.83
C HIS A 4 28.96 3.55 -70.93
N ALA A 5 29.16 4.17 -69.78
CA ALA A 5 29.76 5.50 -69.72
C ALA A 5 31.19 5.44 -70.30
N VAL A 6 31.57 6.46 -71.07
CA VAL A 6 32.93 6.60 -71.59
C VAL A 6 33.81 7.02 -70.41
N GLN A 7 34.81 6.19 -70.08
CA GLN A 7 35.82 6.50 -69.07
C GLN A 7 36.98 7.22 -69.77
N GLU A 8 37.12 8.52 -69.54
CA GLU A 8 38.28 9.28 -70.03
C GLU A 8 39.53 8.96 -69.18
N THR A 9 40.63 8.55 -69.81
CA THR A 9 41.90 8.21 -69.14
C THR A 9 42.81 9.42 -68.90
N SER A 10 42.38 10.62 -69.29
CA SER A 10 43.10 11.89 -69.11
C SER A 10 43.18 12.37 -67.65
N SER A 11 42.44 11.71 -66.75
CA SER A 11 42.45 11.93 -65.30
C SER A 11 42.89 10.65 -64.57
N GLU A 12 43.90 9.97 -65.07
CA GLU A 12 44.48 8.80 -64.42
C GLU A 12 45.27 9.29 -63.19
N ALA A 13 44.69 9.09 -61.99
CA ALA A 13 45.34 9.41 -60.74
C ALA A 13 46.63 8.60 -60.62
N THR A 14 47.71 9.25 -60.22
CA THR A 14 48.97 8.57 -59.93
C THR A 14 48.77 7.56 -58.80
N PRO A 15 49.55 6.46 -58.75
CA PRO A 15 49.44 5.48 -57.67
C PRO A 15 49.64 6.10 -56.28
N GLU A 16 50.45 7.16 -56.17
CA GLU A 16 50.60 7.94 -54.95
C GLU A 16 49.31 8.70 -54.55
N GLU A 17 48.58 9.28 -55.50
CA GLU A 17 47.30 9.96 -55.24
C GLU A 17 46.19 8.98 -54.84
N LEU A 18 46.18 7.78 -55.43
CA LEU A 18 45.29 6.69 -55.04
C LEU A 18 45.58 6.21 -53.61
N ALA A 19 46.84 5.99 -53.27
CA ALA A 19 47.24 5.63 -51.90
C ALA A 19 46.86 6.72 -50.88
N ALA A 20 47.08 8.00 -51.22
CA ALA A 20 46.68 9.12 -50.37
C ALA A 20 45.15 9.23 -50.21
N MET A 21 44.37 8.89 -51.24
CA MET A 21 42.91 8.80 -51.15
C MET A 21 42.47 7.65 -50.26
N ASP A 22 43.09 6.48 -50.36
CA ASP A 22 42.78 5.33 -49.51
C ASP A 22 43.10 5.62 -48.03
N ASP A 23 44.23 6.25 -47.74
CA ASP A 23 44.59 6.71 -46.39
C ASP A 23 43.58 7.72 -45.84
N ARG A 24 43.06 8.59 -46.71
CA ARG A 24 42.02 9.56 -46.33
C ARG A 24 40.68 8.87 -46.09
N ILE A 25 40.32 7.88 -46.90
CA ILE A 25 39.10 7.09 -46.73
C ILE A 25 39.15 6.29 -45.43
N THR A 26 40.28 5.66 -45.10
CA THR A 26 40.44 4.91 -43.85
C THR A 26 40.36 5.84 -42.64
N SER A 27 41.05 6.98 -42.66
CA SER A 27 40.96 7.98 -41.59
C SER A 27 39.54 8.51 -41.39
N LEU A 28 38.82 8.82 -42.48
CA LEU A 28 37.44 9.27 -42.39
C LEU A 28 36.50 8.19 -41.86
N LYS A 29 36.72 6.91 -42.19
CA LYS A 29 35.94 5.79 -41.65
C LYS A 29 36.16 5.62 -40.15
N GLU A 30 37.40 5.74 -39.68
CA GLU A 30 37.70 5.67 -38.24
C GLU A 30 37.07 6.83 -37.47
N GLN A 31 37.15 8.05 -38.02
CA GLN A 31 36.50 9.22 -37.43
C GLN A 31 34.97 9.04 -37.38
N LEU A 32 34.36 8.50 -38.45
CA LEU A 32 32.93 8.23 -38.49
C LEU A 32 32.50 7.25 -37.40
N GLU A 33 33.25 6.15 -37.23
CA GLU A 33 32.91 5.16 -36.21
C GLU A 33 33.08 5.73 -34.79
N SER A 34 34.14 6.51 -34.55
CA SER A 34 34.34 7.22 -33.29
C SER A 34 33.17 8.15 -32.95
N VAL A 35 32.75 8.99 -33.89
CA VAL A 35 31.61 9.91 -33.72
C VAL A 35 30.32 9.15 -33.48
N LYS A 36 30.10 8.04 -34.18
CA LYS A 36 28.91 7.20 -34.02
C LYS A 36 28.84 6.54 -32.65
N VAL A 37 29.98 6.13 -32.09
CA VAL A 37 30.05 5.62 -30.72
C VAL A 37 29.72 6.74 -29.73
N GLN A 38 30.32 7.93 -29.88
CA GLN A 38 30.03 9.08 -29.02
C GLN A 38 28.55 9.49 -29.06
N GLU A 39 27.93 9.50 -30.25
CA GLU A 39 26.51 9.80 -30.41
C GLU A 39 25.63 8.82 -29.64
N LYS A 40 25.93 7.51 -29.73
CA LYS A 40 25.19 6.47 -28.98
C LYS A 40 25.33 6.66 -27.48
N THR A 41 26.54 6.94 -26.99
CA THR A 41 26.80 7.17 -25.57
C THR A 41 26.04 8.40 -25.06
N LEU A 42 26.12 9.53 -25.77
CA LEU A 42 25.40 10.75 -25.41
C LEU A 42 23.88 10.56 -25.43
N LYS A 43 23.35 9.82 -26.42
CA LYS A 43 21.92 9.48 -26.46
C LYS A 43 21.50 8.63 -25.25
N ALA A 44 22.31 7.67 -24.85
CA ALA A 44 22.04 6.85 -23.68
C ALA A 44 22.09 7.69 -22.38
N GLU A 45 23.08 8.55 -22.22
CA GLU A 45 23.19 9.47 -21.08
C GLU A 45 22.00 10.43 -21.00
N LEU A 46 21.59 10.99 -22.13
CA LEU A 46 20.44 11.88 -22.21
C LEU A 46 19.13 11.16 -21.89
N ALA A 47 18.96 9.90 -22.32
CA ALA A 47 17.82 9.08 -21.95
C ALA A 47 17.78 8.78 -20.45
N VAL A 48 18.93 8.48 -19.84
CA VAL A 48 19.04 8.29 -18.38
C VAL A 48 18.69 9.58 -17.65
N LEU A 49 19.18 10.73 -18.12
CA LEU A 49 18.90 12.02 -17.49
C LEU A 49 17.42 12.41 -17.61
N ASN A 50 16.80 12.19 -18.76
CA ASN A 50 15.37 12.44 -18.97
C ASN A 50 14.47 11.45 -18.22
N SER A 51 14.95 10.22 -17.95
CA SER A 51 14.21 9.27 -17.12
C SER A 51 14.19 9.67 -15.63
N ARG A 52 15.09 10.56 -15.21
CA ARG A 52 15.05 11.14 -13.87
C ARG A 52 14.01 12.26 -13.86
N VAL A 53 12.99 12.08 -13.02
CA VAL A 53 12.03 13.15 -12.68
C VAL A 53 12.81 14.40 -12.31
N SER A 54 12.43 15.54 -12.89
CA SER A 54 13.08 16.82 -12.62
C SER A 54 13.12 17.08 -11.11
N SER A 55 14.24 17.61 -10.60
CA SER A 55 14.33 18.01 -9.19
C SER A 55 13.20 18.96 -8.77
N THR A 56 12.71 19.80 -9.68
CA THR A 56 11.56 20.69 -9.40
C THR A 56 10.25 19.91 -9.24
N GLU A 57 10.08 18.84 -10.01
CA GLU A 57 8.89 17.99 -9.95
C GLU A 57 8.93 17.09 -8.71
N LEU A 58 10.11 16.58 -8.32
CA LEU A 58 10.32 15.90 -7.05
C LEU A 58 9.98 16.81 -5.85
N LEU A 59 10.44 18.06 -5.86
CA LEU A 59 10.11 19.03 -4.79
C LEU A 59 8.60 19.32 -4.73
N SER A 60 7.93 19.43 -5.88
CA SER A 60 6.47 19.58 -5.95
C SER A 60 5.75 18.35 -5.36
N GLN A 61 6.18 17.14 -5.71
CA GLN A 61 5.63 15.90 -5.16
C GLN A 61 5.84 15.80 -3.65
N ILE A 62 7.02 16.17 -3.15
CA ILE A 62 7.30 16.22 -1.71
C ILE A 62 6.34 17.18 -1.02
N GLY A 63 6.18 18.40 -1.53
CA GLY A 63 5.25 19.38 -0.94
C GLY A 63 3.79 18.88 -0.93
N GLN A 64 3.35 18.18 -1.98
CA GLN A 64 2.02 17.55 -2.00
C GLN A 64 1.89 16.42 -0.97
N LEU A 65 2.93 15.61 -0.79
CA LEU A 65 2.96 14.54 0.20
C LEU A 65 2.94 15.09 1.63
N GLU A 66 3.68 16.16 1.90
CA GLU A 66 3.68 16.84 3.19
C GLU A 66 2.30 17.41 3.52
N LEU A 67 1.68 18.14 2.59
CA LEU A 67 0.33 18.67 2.77
C LEU A 67 -0.69 17.55 3.06
N ARG A 68 -0.58 16.44 2.34
CA ARG A 68 -1.46 15.28 2.53
C ARG A 68 -1.24 14.62 3.89
N LYS A 69 0.02 14.50 4.32
CA LYS A 69 0.39 13.99 5.65
C LYS A 69 -0.22 14.85 6.75
N ASP A 70 -0.10 16.16 6.64
CA ASP A 70 -0.61 17.09 7.64
C ASP A 70 -2.14 17.05 7.69
N THR A 71 -2.79 17.00 6.53
CA THR A 71 -4.26 16.83 6.44
C THR A 71 -4.72 15.53 7.11
N LEU A 72 -4.03 14.40 6.88
CA LEU A 72 -4.36 13.13 7.53
C LEU A 72 -4.14 13.18 9.04
N ASN A 73 -3.08 13.85 9.50
CA ASN A 73 -2.82 14.00 10.93
C ASN A 73 -3.91 14.83 11.62
N ASP A 74 -4.35 15.91 10.98
CA ASP A 74 -5.45 16.74 11.50
C ASP A 74 -6.76 15.93 11.58
N GLN A 75 -7.05 15.13 10.55
CA GLN A 75 -8.21 14.24 10.55
C GLN A 75 -8.13 13.18 11.66
N LEU A 76 -6.96 12.57 11.85
CA LEU A 76 -6.75 11.61 12.94
C LEU A 76 -6.91 12.27 14.31
N ALA A 77 -6.35 13.47 14.50
CA ALA A 77 -6.49 14.22 15.74
C ALA A 77 -7.95 14.59 16.03
N HIS A 78 -8.73 14.92 15.00
CA HIS A 78 -10.16 15.16 15.12
C HIS A 78 -10.92 13.90 15.55
N LEU A 79 -10.68 12.78 14.86
CA LEU A 79 -11.32 11.50 15.17
C LEU A 79 -11.02 11.04 16.59
N CYS A 80 -9.76 11.15 17.04
CA CYS A 80 -9.39 10.81 18.42
C CYS A 80 -10.15 11.67 19.46
N LYS A 81 -10.32 12.98 19.18
CA LYS A 81 -11.08 13.89 20.06
C LYS A 81 -12.58 13.54 20.10
N GLU A 82 -13.17 13.20 18.96
CA GLU A 82 -14.60 12.83 18.88
C GLU A 82 -14.90 11.50 19.59
N THR A 83 -14.00 10.52 19.52
CA THR A 83 -14.24 9.21 20.14
C THR A 83 -14.11 9.21 21.67
N ALA A 84 -13.77 10.33 22.31
CA ALA A 84 -13.56 10.50 23.76
C ALA A 84 -12.54 9.52 24.40
N THR A 85 -11.93 8.66 23.60
CA THR A 85 -10.82 7.78 23.97
C THR A 85 -9.58 8.23 23.25
N ASP A 86 -8.65 8.81 24.01
CA ASP A 86 -7.28 9.14 23.58
C ASP A 86 -6.43 7.91 23.23
N ARG A 87 -7.08 6.75 23.09
CA ARG A 87 -6.48 5.43 22.92
C ARG A 87 -6.90 4.85 21.60
N ILE A 88 -5.91 4.65 20.74
CA ILE A 88 -6.04 3.83 19.53
C ILE A 88 -6.14 2.37 19.98
N VAL A 89 -7.28 1.73 19.69
CA VAL A 89 -7.49 0.31 19.96
C VAL A 89 -7.05 -0.46 18.72
N THR A 90 -6.08 -1.36 18.87
CA THR A 90 -5.67 -2.21 17.74
C THR A 90 -6.70 -3.29 17.48
N GLU A 91 -6.66 -3.85 16.27
CA GLU A 91 -7.58 -4.93 15.89
C GLU A 91 -7.40 -6.16 16.80
N GLU A 92 -6.19 -6.46 17.22
CA GLU A 92 -5.90 -7.56 18.15
C GLU A 92 -6.54 -7.34 19.52
N GLU A 93 -6.44 -6.11 20.06
CA GLU A 93 -7.05 -5.77 21.34
C GLU A 93 -8.58 -5.85 21.28
N SER A 94 -9.18 -5.31 20.21
CA SER A 94 -10.62 -5.39 19.96
C SER A 94 -11.08 -6.85 19.88
N ASN A 95 -10.37 -7.67 19.10
CA ASN A 95 -10.68 -9.09 18.96
C ASN A 95 -10.57 -9.87 20.27
N ARG A 96 -9.58 -9.54 21.11
CA ARG A 96 -9.44 -10.14 22.46
C ARG A 96 -10.64 -9.79 23.32
N VAL A 97 -10.97 -8.50 23.43
CA VAL A 97 -12.12 -8.04 24.22
C VAL A 97 -13.42 -8.66 23.74
N GLN A 98 -13.60 -8.80 22.42
CA GLN A 98 -14.79 -9.42 21.85
C GLN A 98 -14.91 -10.92 22.19
N LYS A 99 -13.79 -11.66 22.18
CA LYS A 99 -13.76 -13.07 22.62
C LYS A 99 -14.08 -13.20 24.10
N ASP A 100 -13.50 -12.34 24.93
CA ASP A 100 -13.76 -12.33 26.36
C ASP A 100 -15.22 -12.03 26.65
N TRP A 101 -15.78 -10.98 26.02
CA TRP A 101 -17.18 -10.62 26.13
C TRP A 101 -18.10 -11.78 25.71
N ALA A 102 -17.81 -12.45 24.59
CA ALA A 102 -18.59 -13.59 24.14
C ALA A 102 -18.56 -14.75 25.16
N THR A 103 -17.41 -14.98 25.79
CA THR A 103 -17.24 -16.01 26.82
C THR A 103 -18.02 -15.67 28.09
N TRP A 104 -17.87 -14.44 28.59
CA TRP A 104 -18.60 -13.98 29.78
C TRP A 104 -20.10 -13.92 29.56
N LYS A 105 -20.54 -13.52 28.36
CA LYS A 105 -21.96 -13.55 27.99
C LYS A 105 -22.51 -14.96 28.02
N LYS A 106 -21.80 -15.95 27.47
CA LYS A 106 -22.21 -17.36 27.55
C LYS A 106 -22.32 -17.82 29.00
N HIS A 107 -21.32 -17.52 29.83
CA HIS A 107 -21.36 -17.88 31.25
C HIS A 107 -22.52 -17.22 31.98
N ALA A 108 -22.78 -15.93 31.73
CA ALA A 108 -23.91 -15.22 32.33
C ALA A 108 -25.25 -15.85 31.93
N SER A 109 -25.44 -16.18 30.64
CA SER A 109 -26.65 -16.86 30.17
C SER A 109 -26.84 -18.24 30.79
N LEU A 110 -25.79 -19.06 30.87
CA LEU A 110 -25.87 -20.38 31.47
C LEU A 110 -26.16 -20.32 32.97
N ARG A 111 -25.53 -19.39 33.70
CA ARG A 111 -25.82 -19.19 35.13
C ARG A 111 -27.25 -18.70 35.35
N LYS A 112 -27.74 -17.78 34.51
CA LYS A 112 -29.14 -17.33 34.55
C LYS A 112 -30.10 -18.50 34.35
N LEU A 113 -29.83 -19.35 33.36
CA LEU A 113 -30.64 -20.54 33.10
C LEU A 113 -30.63 -21.52 34.29
N ALA A 114 -29.44 -21.88 34.78
CA ALA A 114 -29.30 -22.78 35.92
C ALA A 114 -29.99 -22.25 37.19
N CYS A 115 -29.89 -20.94 37.44
CA CYS A 115 -30.57 -20.29 38.55
C CYS A 115 -32.10 -20.39 38.41
N ARG A 116 -32.64 -20.11 37.23
CA ARG A 116 -34.08 -20.25 36.94
C ARG A 116 -34.57 -21.70 37.07
N GLU A 117 -33.83 -22.65 36.53
CA GLU A 117 -34.17 -24.08 36.62
C GLU A 117 -34.17 -24.57 38.06
N LEU A 118 -33.16 -24.18 38.86
CA LEU A 118 -33.10 -24.53 40.27
C LEU A 118 -34.25 -23.88 41.04
N TRP A 119 -34.52 -22.60 40.77
CA TRP A 119 -35.60 -21.86 41.39
C TRP A 119 -36.96 -22.50 41.12
N LEU A 120 -37.22 -22.92 39.87
CA LEU A 120 -38.45 -23.61 39.51
C LEU A 120 -38.61 -24.91 40.30
N LYS A 121 -37.58 -25.77 40.33
CA LYS A 121 -37.61 -27.04 41.08
C LYS A 121 -37.82 -26.83 42.57
N CYS A 122 -37.19 -25.81 43.16
CA CYS A 122 -37.38 -25.49 44.58
C CYS A 122 -38.79 -24.98 44.88
N THR A 123 -39.43 -24.31 43.92
CA THR A 123 -40.74 -23.68 44.12
C THR A 123 -41.92 -24.57 43.75
N GLU A 124 -41.73 -25.58 42.89
CA GLU A 124 -42.72 -26.61 42.58
C GLU A 124 -43.09 -27.50 43.77
N VAL A 125 -42.22 -27.63 44.77
CA VAL A 125 -42.40 -28.50 45.94
C VAL A 125 -42.91 -27.71 47.17
N LEU A 126 -43.13 -26.40 47.04
CA LEU A 126 -43.62 -25.57 48.13
C LEU A 126 -45.12 -25.81 48.37
N PRO A 127 -45.55 -25.95 49.64
CA PRO A 127 -46.97 -26.07 49.95
C PRO A 127 -47.72 -24.75 49.71
N ASP A 128 -49.00 -24.84 49.33
CA ASP A 128 -49.86 -23.72 48.92
C ASP A 128 -50.06 -22.62 49.99
N ASN A 129 -49.60 -22.85 51.22
CA ASN A 129 -49.65 -21.90 52.33
C ASN A 129 -48.42 -20.99 52.43
N VAL A 130 -47.40 -21.17 51.57
CA VAL A 130 -46.20 -20.34 51.52
C VAL A 130 -46.37 -19.20 50.51
N LYS A 131 -45.65 -18.08 50.72
CA LYS A 131 -45.65 -16.89 49.86
C LYS A 131 -45.50 -17.22 48.37
N SER A 132 -46.02 -16.35 47.52
CA SER A 132 -45.90 -16.49 46.07
C SER A 132 -44.43 -16.55 45.63
N ARG A 133 -44.18 -17.22 44.50
CA ARG A 133 -42.83 -17.41 43.96
C ARG A 133 -42.12 -16.07 43.73
N GLU A 134 -42.85 -15.08 43.27
CA GLU A 134 -42.35 -13.75 42.96
C GLU A 134 -41.97 -12.98 44.24
N GLU A 135 -42.80 -13.06 45.30
CA GLU A 135 -42.47 -12.49 46.61
C GLU A 135 -41.26 -13.14 47.25
N LEU A 136 -41.09 -14.46 47.08
CA LEU A 136 -39.91 -15.17 47.58
C LEU A 136 -38.65 -14.72 46.84
N TRP A 137 -38.70 -14.60 45.50
CA TRP A 137 -37.59 -14.13 44.66
C TRP A 137 -37.09 -12.75 45.10
N GLU A 138 -38.00 -11.80 45.33
CA GLU A 138 -37.67 -10.47 45.85
C GLU A 138 -37.15 -10.54 47.30
N SER A 139 -37.72 -11.39 48.15
CA SER A 139 -37.27 -11.52 49.55
C SER A 139 -35.85 -12.09 49.69
N PHE A 140 -35.40 -12.90 48.73
CA PHE A 140 -34.02 -13.39 48.65
C PHE A 140 -33.07 -12.36 48.02
N GLY A 141 -33.57 -11.18 47.62
CA GLY A 141 -32.77 -10.12 47.00
C GLY A 141 -32.34 -10.44 45.57
N MET A 142 -33.08 -11.31 44.88
CA MET A 142 -32.78 -11.66 43.49
C MET A 142 -33.39 -10.61 42.56
N GLU A 143 -32.55 -9.99 41.73
CA GLU A 143 -32.95 -8.96 40.79
C GLU A 143 -33.01 -9.49 39.34
N GLY A 144 -33.94 -8.95 38.55
CA GLY A 144 -34.17 -9.32 37.16
C GLY A 144 -35.38 -10.23 36.94
N GLU A 145 -35.89 -10.25 35.70
CA GLU A 145 -37.05 -11.06 35.36
C GLU A 145 -36.80 -12.55 35.61
N LEU A 146 -37.85 -13.24 36.05
CA LEU A 146 -37.92 -14.70 36.23
C LEU A 146 -38.03 -15.45 34.91
#